data_AF-A0A452YB46-F1
#
_entry.id   AF-A0A452YB46-F1
#
_cell.length_a   1.000
_cell.length_b   1.000
_cell.length_c   1.000
_cell.angle_alpha   90.00
_cell.angle_beta   90.00
_cell.angle_gamma   90.00
#
_symmetry.space_group_name_H-M   'P 1'
#
loop_
_entity.id
_entity.type
_entity.pdbx_description
1 polymer ?
#
loop_
_entity_poly.entity_id
_entity_poly.type
_entity_poly.pdbx_seq_one_letter_code
_entity_poly.pdbx_strand_id
1 'polypeptide(L)'
;MSSLLQVKVIPVNGVPCLTSCKKEERVQNDIILFENLLNFRGENANCNDFSQKLASGAAIFVNDSFSLSHKIRASTVGITRFCYASLAGFHFEEELMQLLKINDTTRRPYIAIVITGPYFIFSS
;
A
#
# COMPACT_ATOMS: atom_id res chain seq x y z
N MET A 1 16.97 1.74 1.81
CA MET A 1 16.47 0.35 1.68
C MET A 1 17.54 -0.63 1.19
N SER A 2 18.34 -0.33 0.15
CA SER A 2 19.32 -1.30 -0.37
C SER A 2 20.34 -1.81 0.68
N SER A 3 20.85 -0.95 1.55
CA SER A 3 21.77 -1.36 2.65
C SER A 3 21.12 -2.26 3.71
N LEU A 4 19.80 -2.20 3.88
CA LEU A 4 19.09 -2.97 4.91
C LEU A 4 18.68 -4.35 4.40
N LEU A 5 18.34 -4.42 3.11
CA LEU A 5 17.89 -5.66 2.46
C LEU A 5 19.05 -6.49 1.90
N GLN A 6 20.26 -5.93 1.81
CA GLN A 6 21.42 -6.54 1.13
C GLN A 6 21.11 -6.95 -0.33
N VAL A 7 20.12 -6.28 -0.93
CA VAL A 7 19.61 -6.52 -2.28
C VAL A 7 19.71 -5.24 -3.09
N LYS A 8 19.95 -5.39 -4.39
CA LYS A 8 20.00 -4.28 -5.34
C LYS A 8 18.60 -3.68 -5.49
N VAL A 9 18.47 -2.40 -5.15
CA VAL A 9 17.23 -1.63 -5.37
C VAL A 9 17.46 -0.72 -6.58
N ILE A 10 16.62 -0.87 -7.60
CA ILE A 10 16.69 -0.13 -8.84
C ILE A 10 15.54 0.90 -8.83
N PRO A 11 15.83 2.19 -8.64
CA PRO A 11 14.83 3.24 -8.77
C PRO A 11 14.43 3.41 -10.25
N VAL A 12 13.13 3.57 -10.51
CA VAL A 12 12.59 3.78 -11.85
C VAL A 12 11.89 5.12 -11.90
N ASN A 13 12.42 6.00 -12.74
CA ASN A 13 11.88 7.33 -12.96
C ASN A 13 10.89 7.33 -14.13
N GLY A 14 9.76 8.00 -13.98
CA GLY A 14 8.72 8.08 -15.00
C GLY A 14 7.52 7.14 -14.79
N VAL A 15 6.84 6.77 -15.87
CA VAL A 15 5.56 6.06 -15.78
C VAL A 15 5.77 4.68 -15.14
N PRO A 16 5.06 4.36 -14.03
CA PRO A 16 5.22 3.09 -13.35
C PRO A 16 4.66 1.96 -14.21
N CYS A 17 5.57 1.19 -14.80
CA CYS A 17 5.28 0.08 -15.69
C CYS A 17 6.48 -0.87 -15.66
N LEU A 18 6.31 -2.16 -15.32
CA LEU A 18 7.48 -3.05 -15.19
C LEU A 18 8.13 -3.36 -16.54
N THR A 19 7.44 -3.10 -17.66
CA THR A 19 8.01 -3.22 -19.00
C THR A 19 8.92 -2.05 -19.41
N SER A 20 8.95 -0.93 -18.67
CA SER A 20 9.86 0.19 -18.98
C SER A 20 11.32 -0.10 -18.60
N CYS A 21 11.57 -1.07 -17.71
CA CYS A 21 12.91 -1.57 -17.43
C CYS A 21 13.31 -2.62 -18.46
N LYS A 22 14.47 -2.43 -19.12
CA LYS A 22 15.04 -3.39 -20.06
C LYS A 22 15.12 -4.78 -19.42
N LYS A 23 14.52 -5.77 -20.09
CA LYS A 23 14.37 -7.15 -19.60
C LYS A 23 15.71 -7.90 -19.49
N GLU A 24 16.75 -7.39 -20.13
CA GLU A 24 18.03 -8.05 -20.38
C GLU A 24 19.04 -7.97 -19.22
N GLU A 25 18.78 -7.17 -18.17
CA GLU A 25 19.69 -6.99 -17.02
C GLU A 25 19.09 -7.43 -15.67
N ARG A 26 17.90 -8.03 -15.65
CA ARG A 26 17.27 -8.44 -14.39
C ARG A 26 17.92 -9.72 -13.88
N VAL A 27 18.63 -9.62 -12.76
CA VAL A 27 19.04 -10.78 -11.99
C VAL A 27 17.83 -11.24 -11.17
N GLN A 28 17.71 -12.55 -10.98
CA GLN A 28 16.72 -13.11 -10.06
C GLN A 28 16.94 -12.47 -8.68
N ASN A 29 15.94 -11.74 -8.16
CA ASN A 29 15.90 -11.00 -6.88
C ASN A 29 16.17 -9.47 -6.91
N ASP A 30 16.12 -8.79 -8.06
CA ASP A 30 16.17 -7.32 -8.07
C ASP A 30 14.87 -6.69 -7.51
N ILE A 31 15.01 -5.63 -6.69
CA ILE A 31 13.87 -4.85 -6.18
C ILE A 31 13.73 -3.60 -7.04
N ILE A 32 12.53 -3.39 -7.58
CA ILE A 32 12.20 -2.19 -8.35
C ILE A 32 11.43 -1.24 -7.46
N LEU A 33 11.88 0.01 -7.39
CA LEU A 33 11.21 1.07 -6.65
C LEU A 33 10.72 2.14 -7.63
N PHE A 34 9.41 2.29 -7.72
CA PHE A 34 8.81 3.38 -8.51
C PHE A 34 8.92 4.72 -7.77
N GLU A 35 8.84 5.80 -8.55
CA GLU A 35 8.61 7.14 -7.99
C GLU A 35 7.31 7.22 -7.18
N ASN A 36 7.18 8.29 -6.40
CA ASN A 36 5.98 8.55 -5.60
C ASN A 36 4.74 8.60 -6.50
N LEU A 37 3.86 7.60 -6.34
CA LEU A 37 2.66 7.44 -7.15
C LEU A 37 1.68 8.62 -7.02
N LEU A 38 1.74 9.39 -5.92
CA LEU A 38 0.91 10.57 -5.73
C LEU A 38 1.20 11.71 -6.73
N ASN A 39 2.36 11.67 -7.39
CA ASN A 39 2.69 12.63 -8.44
C ASN A 39 1.85 12.41 -9.71
N PHE A 40 1.22 11.24 -9.87
CA PHE A 40 0.40 10.92 -11.03
C PHE A 40 -1.07 11.18 -10.74
N ARG A 41 -1.72 12.03 -11.53
CA ARG A 41 -3.17 12.29 -11.41
C ARG A 41 -4.01 11.02 -11.54
N GLY A 42 -3.53 10.06 -12.33
CA GLY A 42 -4.17 8.75 -12.51
C GLY A 42 -4.28 7.94 -11.21
N GLU A 43 -3.39 8.16 -10.24
CA GLU A 43 -3.41 7.47 -8.95
C GLU A 43 -4.65 7.84 -8.13
N ASN A 44 -4.84 9.15 -7.89
CA ASN A 44 -5.98 9.64 -7.12
C ASN A 44 -7.31 9.51 -7.86
N ALA A 45 -7.29 9.50 -9.20
CA ALA A 45 -8.48 9.31 -10.02
C ALA A 45 -8.88 7.83 -10.18
N ASN A 46 -8.10 6.87 -9.64
CA ASN A 46 -8.29 5.43 -9.86
C ASN A 46 -8.43 5.10 -11.36
N CYS A 47 -7.56 5.69 -12.18
CA CYS A 47 -7.64 5.60 -13.64
C CYS A 47 -7.31 4.19 -14.13
N ASN A 48 -8.21 3.61 -14.92
CA ASN A 48 -8.11 2.25 -15.44
C ASN A 48 -6.81 2.01 -16.23
N ASP A 49 -6.48 2.94 -17.14
CA ASP A 49 -5.27 2.84 -17.97
C ASP A 49 -3.99 2.94 -17.13
N PHE A 50 -4.01 3.73 -16.06
CA PHE A 50 -2.89 3.85 -15.14
C PHE A 50 -2.72 2.59 -14.30
N SER A 51 -3.81 2.03 -13.79
CA SER A 51 -3.81 0.74 -13.09
C SER A 51 -3.33 -0.41 -13.96
N GLN A 52 -3.71 -0.45 -15.24
CA GLN A 52 -3.25 -1.49 -16.17
C GLN A 52 -1.74 -1.37 -16.43
N LYS A 53 -1.22 -0.14 -16.59
CA LYS A 53 0.22 0.10 -16.73
C LYS A 53 0.98 -0.31 -15.46
N LEU A 54 0.45 0.05 -14.29
CA LEU A 54 1.02 -0.30 -12.99
C LEU A 54 1.09 -1.82 -12.78
N ALA A 55 0.04 -2.55 -13.16
CA ALA A 55 -0.01 -4.01 -13.10
C ALA A 55 0.82 -4.70 -14.21
N SER A 56 1.27 -3.96 -15.24
CA SER A 56 1.95 -4.54 -16.38
C SER A 56 3.23 -5.26 -15.94
N GLY A 57 3.27 -6.58 -16.11
CA GLY A 57 4.39 -7.42 -15.70
C GLY A 57 4.30 -7.98 -14.27
N ALA A 58 3.23 -7.67 -13.52
CA ALA A 58 2.96 -8.23 -12.20
C ALA A 58 1.79 -9.22 -12.26
N ALA A 59 2.03 -10.48 -11.89
CA ALA A 59 0.97 -11.49 -11.80
C ALA A 59 0.23 -11.44 -10.46
N ILE A 60 0.96 -11.11 -9.39
CA ILE A 60 0.46 -11.10 -8.02
C ILE A 60 0.62 -9.69 -7.46
N PHE A 61 -0.46 -9.17 -6.89
CA PHE A 61 -0.46 -7.93 -6.14
C PHE A 61 -0.53 -8.24 -4.63
N VAL A 62 0.29 -7.55 -3.84
CA VAL A 62 0.26 -7.63 -2.38
C VAL A 62 0.07 -6.23 -1.84
N ASN A 63 -1.02 -5.99 -1.11
CA ASN A 63 -1.26 -4.74 -0.42
C ASN A 63 -0.83 -4.86 1.05
N ASP A 64 0.28 -4.23 1.39
CA ASP A 64 0.79 -4.18 2.76
C ASP A 64 0.52 -2.82 3.44
N SER A 65 -0.41 -2.03 2.92
CA SER A 65 -0.72 -0.67 3.38
C SER A 65 -2.19 -0.52 3.80
N PHE A 66 -2.54 -1.07 4.97
CA PHE A 66 -3.90 -1.00 5.52
C PHE A 66 -4.38 0.44 5.71
N SER A 67 -3.53 1.32 6.27
CA SER A 67 -3.84 2.75 6.45
C SER A 67 -4.24 3.49 5.17
N LEU A 68 -3.83 3.04 3.98
CA LEU A 68 -4.21 3.66 2.70
C LEU A 68 -5.43 2.99 2.04
N SER A 69 -5.88 1.86 2.59
CA SER A 69 -6.89 1.01 1.97
C SER A 69 -8.31 1.56 2.06
N HIS A 70 -8.52 2.56 2.92
CA HIS A 70 -9.77 3.34 2.95
C HIS A 70 -9.90 4.31 1.76
N LYS A 71 -8.84 4.56 0.98
CA LYS A 71 -8.87 5.44 -0.20
C LYS A 71 -8.91 4.62 -1.48
N ILE A 72 -9.86 4.95 -2.34
CA ILE A 72 -9.97 4.37 -3.68
C ILE A 72 -8.90 5.00 -4.56
N ARG A 73 -7.84 4.25 -4.86
CA ARG A 73 -6.75 4.68 -5.73
C ARG A 73 -6.34 3.59 -6.71
N ALA A 74 -5.59 4.00 -7.74
CA ALA A 74 -5.13 3.07 -8.75
C ALA A 74 -4.17 2.01 -8.18
N SER A 75 -3.26 2.38 -7.27
CA SER A 75 -2.30 1.45 -6.65
C SER A 75 -2.86 0.56 -5.55
N THR A 76 -4.03 0.90 -5.00
CA THR A 76 -4.67 0.13 -3.91
C THR A 76 -5.84 -0.71 -4.40
N VAL A 77 -6.70 -0.13 -5.25
CA VAL A 77 -7.95 -0.74 -5.71
C VAL A 77 -7.91 -1.04 -7.20
N GLY A 78 -7.47 -0.08 -8.04
CA GLY A 78 -7.55 -0.25 -9.50
C GLY A 78 -6.64 -1.36 -10.04
N ILE A 79 -5.46 -1.53 -9.45
CA ILE A 79 -4.46 -2.53 -9.86
C ILE A 79 -4.98 -3.97 -9.70
N THR A 80 -5.84 -4.22 -8.72
CA THR A 80 -6.35 -5.58 -8.43
C THR A 80 -7.16 -6.17 -9.58
N ARG A 81 -7.70 -5.32 -10.46
CA ARG A 81 -8.45 -5.73 -11.66
C ARG A 81 -7.58 -6.38 -12.73
N PHE A 82 -6.27 -6.17 -12.67
CA PHE A 82 -5.33 -6.57 -13.70
C PHE A 82 -4.31 -7.61 -13.24
N CYS A 83 -4.31 -7.96 -11.94
CA CYS A 83 -3.49 -9.02 -11.39
C CYS A 83 -4.31 -10.31 -11.27
N TYR A 84 -3.65 -11.46 -11.44
CA TYR A 84 -4.28 -12.77 -11.30
C TYR A 84 -4.71 -13.04 -9.84
N ALA A 85 -3.88 -12.63 -8.89
CA ALA A 85 -4.16 -12.73 -7.47
C ALA A 85 -3.85 -11.41 -6.76
N SER A 86 -4.67 -11.08 -5.76
CA SER A 86 -4.50 -9.93 -4.87
C SER A 86 -4.52 -10.42 -3.43
N LEU A 87 -3.49 -10.09 -2.66
CA LEU A 87 -3.28 -10.58 -1.30
C LEU A 87 -3.10 -9.41 -0.34
N ALA A 88 -3.47 -9.61 0.93
CA ALA A 88 -3.02 -8.75 2.01
C ALA A 88 -1.57 -9.14 2.38
N GLY A 89 -0.72 -8.13 2.61
CA GLY A 89 0.60 -8.36 3.20
C GLY A 89 0.51 -8.61 4.71
N PHE A 90 1.63 -8.97 5.32
CA PHE A 90 1.69 -9.31 6.75
C PHE A 90 1.31 -8.14 7.67
N HIS A 91 1.78 -6.93 7.38
CA HIS A 91 1.43 -5.75 8.18
C HIS A 91 -0.04 -5.40 8.01
N PHE A 92 -0.57 -5.54 6.78
CA PHE A 92 -1.99 -5.34 6.55
C PHE A 92 -2.83 -6.32 7.37
N GLU A 93 -2.50 -7.62 7.31
CA GLU A 93 -3.23 -8.65 8.05
C GLU A 93 -3.17 -8.42 9.56
N GLU A 94 -1.99 -8.05 10.09
CA GLU A 94 -1.83 -7.72 11.50
C GLU A 94 -2.72 -6.53 11.92
N GLU A 95 -2.68 -5.42 11.18
CA GLU A 95 -3.52 -4.25 11.48
C GLU A 95 -5.02 -4.58 11.40
N LEU A 96 -5.44 -5.36 10.40
CA LEU A 96 -6.82 -5.82 10.27
C LEU A 96 -7.24 -6.69 11.47
N MET A 97 -6.40 -7.65 11.88
CA MET A 97 -6.69 -8.52 13.01
C MET A 97 -6.75 -7.76 14.33
N GLN A 98 -5.89 -6.77 14.53
CA GLN A 98 -5.95 -5.88 15.69
C GLN A 98 -7.27 -5.10 15.70
N LEU A 99 -7.68 -4.53 14.57
CA LEU A 99 -8.96 -3.81 14.46
C LEU A 99 -10.16 -4.72 14.75
N LEU A 100 -10.16 -5.95 14.21
CA LEU A 100 -11.22 -6.93 14.45
C LEU A 100 -11.31 -7.33 15.92
N LYS A 101 -10.17 -7.53 16.60
CA LYS A 101 -10.12 -7.82 18.05
C LYS A 101 -10.70 -6.68 18.88
N ILE A 102 -10.47 -5.42 18.47
CA ILE A 102 -11.02 -4.24 19.13
C ILE A 102 -12.54 -4.15 18.93
N ASN A 103 -13.03 -4.52 17.74
CA ASN A 103 -14.45 -4.52 17.41
C ASN A 103 -15.24 -5.64 18.14
N ASP A 104 -14.56 -6.70 18.59
CA ASP A 104 -15.19 -7.81 19.31
C ASP A 104 -15.52 -7.40 20.76
N THR A 105 -16.78 -7.02 20.98
CA THR A 105 -17.33 -6.41 22.22
C THR A 105 -17.40 -7.32 23.46
N THR A 106 -16.79 -8.50 23.39
CA THR A 106 -16.88 -9.55 24.42
C THR A 106 -16.04 -9.28 25.67
N ARG A 107 -15.05 -8.39 25.61
CA ARG A 107 -14.20 -8.03 26.76
C ARG A 107 -14.69 -6.77 27.44
N ARG A 108 -15.32 -6.92 28.61
CA ARG A 108 -15.73 -5.82 29.50
C ARG A 108 -14.84 -5.76 30.74
N PRO A 109 -14.49 -4.57 31.25
CA PRO A 109 -14.83 -3.23 30.74
C PRO A 109 -13.98 -2.82 29.52
N TYR A 110 -14.61 -2.16 28.55
CA TYR A 110 -13.95 -1.57 27.37
C TYR A 110 -13.86 -0.06 27.57
N ILE A 111 -12.64 0.50 27.52
CA ILE A 111 -12.39 1.94 27.72
C ILE A 111 -11.71 2.46 26.46
N ALA A 112 -12.36 3.40 25.77
CA ALA A 112 -11.79 4.13 24.65
C ALA A 112 -11.39 5.54 25.11
N ILE A 113 -10.12 5.90 24.95
CA ILE A 113 -9.63 7.25 25.22
C ILE A 113 -9.55 7.99 23.89
N VAL A 114 -10.43 8.96 23.70
CA VAL A 114 -10.45 9.82 22.52
C VAL A 114 -10.09 11.22 22.97
N ILE A 115 -8.93 11.69 22.54
CA ILE A 115 -8.42 13.03 22.87
C ILE A 115 -8.32 13.84 21.58
N THR A 116 -8.86 15.06 21.61
CA THR A 116 -8.71 16.08 20.56
C THR A 116 -8.44 17.41 21.27
N GLY A 117 -7.34 18.10 20.91
CA GLY A 117 -6.91 19.35 21.59
C GLY A 117 -7.67 20.61 21.15
N PRO A 118 -7.33 21.84 21.63
CA PRO A 118 -6.35 22.20 22.67
C PRO A 118 -6.97 22.63 24.02
N TYR A 119 -8.30 22.61 24.20
CA TYR A 119 -8.97 23.17 25.38
C TYR A 119 -9.31 22.10 26.44
N PHE A 120 -8.31 21.66 27.20
CA PHE A 120 -8.55 21.06 28.51
C PHE A 120 -8.61 22.17 29.56
N ILE A 121 -9.77 22.81 29.72
CA ILE A 121 -10.07 23.56 30.95
C ILE A 121 -10.69 22.55 31.92
N PHE A 122 -9.86 21.98 32.80
CA PHE A 122 -10.38 21.41 34.04
C PHE A 122 -10.69 22.59 34.98
N SER A 123 -11.97 22.94 35.10
CA SER A 123 -12.48 23.69 36.24
C SER A 123 -13.21 22.72 37.16
N SER A 124 -12.53 22.36 38.25
CA SER A 124 -13.10 22.03 39.56
C SER A 124 -11.96 21.77 40.54
#